data_AF-A0A198Z5X7-F1
#
_entry.id   AF-A0A198Z5X7-F1
#
_cell.length_a   1.000
_cell.length_b   1.000
_cell.length_c   1.000
_cell.angle_alpha   90.00
_cell.angle_beta   90.00
_cell.angle_gamma   90.00
#
_symmetry.space_group_name_H-M   'P 1'
#
loop_
_entity.id
_entity.type
_entity.pdbx_description
1 polymer ?
#
loop_
_entity_poly.entity_id
_entity_poly.type
_entity_poly.pdbx_seq_one_letter_code
_entity_poly.pdbx_strand_id
1 'polypeptide(L)'
;MTVLLEVCVDSAQGLAAAIEGGAGRIELCSALELGGLTPLPSLMRIAARASIPVYAMIRPHAGPFIFDGADEEAMMIDIDAVRAAGLAGVVIGANRPDGTLDMPLIHRLKAHAAGLGSTLHRAFDLVPDADQALEQAVELGCERILTSGCALKAADGLDTLKRISAKAAGRIAIMPGSGIRPANVGEILRATGAREVHGSCSSPVESADPRAVAFGFEAKSTNKTDAAVVRQMRRAIEAVG
;
A
#
# COMPACT_ATOMS: atom_id res chain seq x y z
N MET A 1 -19.43 -6.21 -11.45
CA MET A 1 -19.02 -5.02 -10.64
C MET A 1 -17.51 -4.87 -10.77
N THR A 2 -16.96 -3.68 -11.01
CA THR A 2 -15.52 -3.52 -11.27
C THR A 2 -14.74 -3.39 -9.96
N VAL A 3 -13.85 -4.34 -9.68
CA VAL A 3 -12.89 -4.28 -8.56
C VAL A 3 -11.64 -3.52 -9.01
N LEU A 4 -11.16 -2.61 -8.15
CA LEU A 4 -9.96 -1.82 -8.39
C LEU A 4 -8.70 -2.60 -7.99
N LEU A 5 -7.71 -2.61 -8.87
CA LEU A 5 -6.37 -3.14 -8.59
C LEU A 5 -5.42 -1.98 -8.31
N GLU A 6 -4.89 -1.91 -7.09
CA GLU A 6 -3.77 -1.06 -6.73
C GLU A 6 -2.47 -1.85 -6.83
N VAL A 7 -1.44 -1.24 -7.42
CA VAL A 7 -0.11 -1.83 -7.56
C VAL A 7 0.92 -0.94 -6.86
N CYS A 8 1.73 -1.53 -5.98
CA CYS A 8 2.86 -0.83 -5.39
C CYS A 8 4.07 -0.86 -6.33
N VAL A 9 4.72 0.30 -6.49
CA VAL A 9 5.89 0.49 -7.35
C VAL A 9 6.90 1.43 -6.69
N ASP A 10 8.18 1.24 -6.99
CA ASP A 10 9.28 2.05 -6.44
C ASP A 10 10.18 2.70 -7.51
N SER A 11 9.79 2.60 -8.77
CA SER A 11 10.57 3.09 -9.90
C SER A 11 9.67 3.59 -11.02
N ALA A 12 10.23 4.46 -11.88
CA ALA A 12 9.52 4.95 -13.06
C ALA A 12 9.18 3.81 -14.04
N GLN A 13 10.05 2.81 -14.14
CA GLN A 13 9.82 1.60 -14.93
C GLN A 13 8.68 0.77 -14.35
N GLY A 14 8.66 0.56 -13.02
CA GLY A 14 7.58 -0.14 -12.35
C GLY A 14 6.24 0.57 -12.51
N LEU A 15 6.22 1.91 -12.38
CA LEU A 15 5.06 2.74 -12.64
C LEU A 15 4.52 2.53 -14.08
N ALA A 16 5.40 2.61 -15.08
CA ALA A 16 5.02 2.41 -16.48
C ALA A 16 4.46 1.01 -16.71
N ALA A 17 5.11 -0.03 -16.16
CA ALA A 17 4.66 -1.41 -16.27
C ALA A 17 3.30 -1.65 -15.58
N ALA A 18 3.06 -1.03 -14.42
CA ALA A 18 1.77 -1.11 -13.73
C ALA A 18 0.64 -0.50 -14.57
N ILE A 19 0.87 0.68 -15.15
CA ILE A 19 -0.12 1.36 -16.00
C ILE A 19 -0.38 0.56 -17.29
N GLU A 20 0.68 0.13 -18.00
CA GLU A 20 0.58 -0.72 -19.20
C GLU A 20 -0.16 -2.03 -18.90
N GLY A 21 0.04 -2.56 -17.69
CA GLY A 21 -0.59 -3.76 -17.20
C GLY A 21 -2.08 -3.61 -16.88
N GLY A 22 -2.57 -2.38 -16.74
CA GLY A 22 -3.96 -2.06 -16.42
C GLY A 22 -4.25 -1.86 -14.93
N ALA A 23 -3.26 -1.43 -14.12
CA ALA A 23 -3.52 -1.00 -12.75
C ALA A 23 -4.56 0.14 -12.72
N GLY A 24 -5.43 0.14 -11.71
CA GLY A 24 -6.44 1.20 -11.52
C GLY A 24 -5.96 2.31 -10.58
N ARG A 25 -4.94 2.04 -9.77
CA ARG A 25 -4.30 2.99 -8.86
C ARG A 25 -2.86 2.55 -8.57
N ILE A 26 -2.01 3.50 -8.21
CA ILE A 26 -0.62 3.23 -7.80
C ILE A 26 -0.45 3.60 -6.33
N GLU A 27 0.19 2.72 -5.57
CA GLU A 27 0.92 3.10 -4.36
C GLU A 27 2.38 3.32 -4.73
N LEU A 28 2.86 4.55 -4.58
CA LEU A 28 4.22 4.95 -4.90
C LEU A 28 5.08 4.89 -3.65
N CYS A 29 6.12 4.07 -3.69
CA CYS A 29 7.04 3.82 -2.59
C CYS A 29 8.48 4.11 -3.01
N SER A 30 9.40 4.03 -2.06
CA SER A 30 10.79 3.61 -2.29
C SER A 30 11.07 2.34 -1.50
N ALA A 31 12.17 1.64 -1.79
CA ALA A 31 12.66 0.49 -1.01
C ALA A 31 11.57 -0.54 -0.63
N LEU A 32 10.88 -1.10 -1.63
CA LEU A 32 9.79 -2.06 -1.40
C LEU A 32 10.26 -3.31 -0.64
N GLU A 33 11.53 -3.69 -0.77
CA GLU A 33 12.17 -4.76 -0.01
C GLU A 33 12.17 -4.53 1.52
N LEU A 34 12.04 -3.27 1.96
CA LEU A 34 11.89 -2.89 3.37
C LEU A 34 10.43 -2.67 3.77
N GLY A 35 9.48 -3.08 2.93
CA GLY A 35 8.05 -2.88 3.14
C GLY A 35 7.52 -1.54 2.63
N GLY A 36 8.30 -0.82 1.82
CA GLY A 36 7.95 0.48 1.26
C GLY A 36 8.26 1.63 2.21
N LEU A 37 8.97 2.64 1.72
CA LEU A 37 9.31 3.91 2.39
C LEU A 37 8.78 5.09 1.56
N THR A 38 8.86 6.31 2.08
CA THR A 38 8.51 7.52 1.32
C THR A 38 9.28 7.57 -0.01
N PRO A 39 8.63 7.77 -1.17
CA PRO A 39 9.33 7.91 -2.45
C PRO A 39 10.11 9.22 -2.54
N LEU A 40 11.12 9.28 -3.40
CA LEU A 40 11.85 10.53 -3.64
C LEU A 40 10.94 11.58 -4.33
N PRO A 41 11.10 12.89 -4.06
CA PRO A 41 10.32 13.95 -4.71
C PRO A 41 10.43 13.94 -6.25
N SER A 42 11.57 13.50 -6.79
CA SER A 42 11.76 13.32 -8.24
C SER A 42 10.83 12.27 -8.81
N LEU A 43 10.67 11.13 -8.12
CA LEU A 43 9.78 10.05 -8.53
C LEU A 43 8.31 10.46 -8.38
N MET A 44 7.95 11.20 -7.32
CA MET A 44 6.62 11.79 -7.17
C MET A 44 6.25 12.68 -8.37
N ARG A 45 7.14 13.58 -8.80
CA ARG A 45 6.92 14.45 -9.97
C ARG A 45 6.78 13.70 -11.30
N ILE A 46 7.46 12.56 -11.44
CA ILE A 46 7.28 11.67 -12.59
C ILE A 46 5.89 11.02 -12.52
N ALA A 47 5.53 10.50 -11.35
CA ALA A 47 4.27 9.80 -11.13
C ALA A 47 3.02 10.68 -11.24
N ALA A 48 3.15 11.98 -10.95
CA ALA A 48 2.09 12.96 -11.15
C ALA A 48 1.60 13.08 -12.62
N ARG A 49 2.37 12.56 -13.59
CA ARG A 49 2.00 12.53 -15.01
C ARG A 49 1.17 11.28 -15.38
N ALA A 50 0.95 10.37 -14.45
CA ALA A 50 0.16 9.16 -14.68
C ALA A 50 -1.30 9.50 -14.97
N SER A 51 -1.95 8.67 -15.79
CA SER A 51 -3.38 8.80 -16.14
C SER A 51 -4.32 8.24 -15.07
N ILE A 52 -3.78 7.61 -14.03
CA ILE A 52 -4.51 6.99 -12.92
C ILE A 52 -4.08 7.62 -11.60
N PRO A 53 -4.92 7.57 -10.54
CA PRO A 53 -4.55 8.14 -9.24
C PRO A 53 -3.28 7.49 -8.70
N VAL A 54 -2.42 8.31 -8.09
CA VAL A 54 -1.19 7.86 -7.42
C VAL A 54 -1.22 8.35 -5.98
N TYR A 55 -1.01 7.42 -5.05
CA TYR A 55 -0.91 7.65 -3.62
C TYR A 55 0.53 7.41 -3.21
N ALA A 56 1.14 8.32 -2.46
CA ALA A 56 2.52 8.13 -2.00
C ALA A 56 2.56 7.57 -0.57
N MET A 57 3.43 6.60 -0.34
CA MET A 57 3.79 6.17 1.01
C MET A 57 4.38 7.33 1.79
N ILE A 58 4.00 7.49 3.06
CA ILE A 58 4.60 8.41 4.02
C ILE A 58 5.13 7.55 5.16
N ARG A 59 6.39 7.16 5.06
CA ARG A 59 7.09 6.33 6.04
C ARG A 59 8.59 6.66 5.96
N PRO A 60 9.13 7.42 6.93
CA PRO A 60 10.43 8.06 6.78
C PRO A 60 11.61 7.08 6.86
N HIS A 61 11.44 5.94 7.54
CA HIS A 61 12.49 4.94 7.68
C HIS A 61 11.94 3.51 7.83
N ALA A 62 12.82 2.53 7.66
CA ALA A 62 12.51 1.13 7.90
C ALA A 62 12.41 0.81 9.40
N GLY A 63 11.82 -0.33 9.73
CA GLY A 63 11.58 -0.75 11.11
C GLY A 63 10.11 -0.62 11.53
N PRO A 64 9.82 -0.63 12.84
CA PRO A 64 8.45 -0.55 13.36
C PRO A 64 7.81 0.80 13.01
N PHE A 65 6.47 0.85 12.99
CA PHE A 65 5.72 2.09 12.75
C PHE A 65 5.61 2.98 14.00
N ILE A 66 6.63 2.95 14.87
CA ILE A 66 6.69 3.76 16.09
C ILE A 66 7.61 4.93 15.78
N PHE A 67 7.04 6.13 15.75
CA PHE A 67 7.69 7.33 15.26
C PHE A 67 7.86 8.36 16.40
N ASP A 68 8.98 9.05 16.40
CA ASP A 68 9.24 10.16 17.30
C ASP A 68 8.86 11.53 16.69
N GLY A 69 9.24 12.62 17.35
CA GLY A 69 8.92 13.97 16.88
C GLY A 69 9.67 14.37 15.61
N ALA A 70 10.90 13.86 15.40
CA ALA A 70 11.66 14.14 14.19
C ALA A 70 11.10 13.35 13.00
N ASP A 71 10.64 12.12 13.25
CA ASP A 71 9.91 11.33 12.25
C ASP A 71 8.60 12.03 11.84
N GLU A 72 7.84 12.55 12.82
CA GLU A 72 6.63 13.33 12.53
C GLU A 72 6.94 14.54 11.65
N GLU A 73 7.97 15.33 11.99
CA GLU A 73 8.39 16.48 11.18
C GLU A 73 8.72 16.09 9.73
N ALA A 74 9.50 15.02 9.54
CA ALA A 74 9.82 14.48 8.22
C ALA A 74 8.56 14.06 7.46
N MET A 75 7.63 13.35 8.10
CA MET A 75 6.37 12.92 7.49
C MET A 75 5.50 14.11 7.05
N MET A 76 5.46 15.20 7.82
CA MET A 76 4.73 16.41 7.42
C MET A 76 5.35 17.05 6.17
N ILE A 77 6.67 17.20 6.13
CA ILE A 77 7.40 17.72 4.96
C ILE A 77 7.15 16.84 3.72
N ASP A 78 7.14 15.52 3.90
CA ASP A 78 6.86 14.58 2.81
C ASP A 78 5.42 14.73 2.29
N ILE A 79 4.43 14.93 3.17
CA ILE A 79 3.04 15.21 2.77
C ILE A 79 2.95 16.50 1.94
N ASP A 80 3.70 17.55 2.31
CA ASP A 80 3.79 18.78 1.51
C ASP A 80 4.42 18.53 0.13
N ALA A 81 5.44 17.67 0.04
CA ALA A 81 6.03 17.27 -1.24
C ALA A 81 5.03 16.50 -2.13
N VAL A 82 4.23 15.61 -1.54
CA VAL A 82 3.14 14.88 -2.24
C VAL A 82 2.13 15.86 -2.81
N ARG A 83 1.69 16.84 -2.02
CA ARG A 83 0.78 17.90 -2.45
C ARG A 83 1.39 18.74 -3.57
N ALA A 84 2.62 19.20 -3.41
CA ALA A 84 3.32 20.02 -4.39
C ALA A 84 3.56 19.29 -5.73
N ALA A 85 3.73 17.96 -5.69
CA ALA A 85 3.81 17.13 -6.88
C ALA A 85 2.45 16.96 -7.58
N GLY A 86 1.33 17.20 -6.89
CA GLY A 86 -0.02 17.00 -7.43
C GLY A 86 -0.50 15.55 -7.39
N LEU A 87 0.01 14.74 -6.45
CA LEU A 87 -0.47 13.37 -6.27
C LEU A 87 -1.86 13.34 -5.62
N ALA A 88 -2.58 12.23 -5.81
CA ALA A 88 -3.98 12.13 -5.40
C ALA A 88 -4.17 11.84 -3.91
N GLY A 89 -3.16 11.27 -3.25
CA GLY A 89 -3.30 10.84 -1.87
C GLY A 89 -2.02 10.41 -1.18
N VAL A 90 -2.17 10.09 0.10
CA VAL A 90 -1.09 9.59 0.98
C VAL A 90 -1.45 8.23 1.55
N VAL A 91 -0.43 7.43 1.84
CA VAL A 91 -0.57 6.20 2.60
C VAL A 91 0.21 6.36 3.90
N ILE A 92 -0.50 6.30 5.03
CA ILE A 92 0.02 6.63 6.37
C ILE A 92 -0.37 5.55 7.38
N GLY A 93 0.31 5.54 8.52
CA GLY A 93 -0.10 4.83 9.72
C GLY A 93 1.01 4.82 10.75
N ALA A 94 0.66 4.68 12.01
CA ALA A 94 1.60 4.64 13.11
C ALA A 94 1.07 3.75 14.23
N ASN A 95 1.95 3.09 14.94
CA ASN A 95 1.64 2.29 16.12
C ASN A 95 2.33 2.87 17.36
N ARG A 96 1.77 2.57 18.52
CA ARG A 96 2.42 2.72 19.82
C ARG A 96 3.26 1.48 20.14
N PRO A 97 4.15 1.54 21.16
CA PRO A 97 4.91 0.38 21.61
C PRO A 97 4.08 -0.84 22.02
N ASP A 98 2.81 -0.65 22.38
CA ASP A 98 1.87 -1.74 22.71
C ASP A 98 1.15 -2.34 21.48
N GLY A 99 1.49 -1.88 20.27
CA GLY A 99 0.90 -2.33 19.00
C GLY A 99 -0.40 -1.62 18.62
N THR A 100 -1.03 -0.86 19.51
CA THR A 100 -2.23 -0.07 19.17
C THR A 100 -1.88 1.04 18.17
N LEU A 101 -2.87 1.59 17.46
CA LEU A 101 -2.64 2.72 16.56
C LEU A 101 -2.28 3.99 17.36
N ASP A 102 -1.27 4.75 16.91
CA ASP A 102 -1.01 6.09 17.47
C ASP A 102 -2.00 7.11 16.89
N MET A 103 -3.22 7.09 17.43
CA MET A 103 -4.32 7.93 16.98
C MET A 103 -4.00 9.44 16.96
N PRO A 104 -3.39 10.03 18.01
CA PRO A 104 -2.94 11.42 17.97
C PRO A 104 -2.01 11.75 16.79
N LEU A 105 -0.99 10.92 16.52
CA LEU A 105 -0.08 11.17 15.41
C LEU A 105 -0.82 11.03 14.06
N ILE A 106 -1.56 9.94 13.86
CA ILE A 106 -2.29 9.72 12.61
C ILE A 106 -3.30 10.85 12.36
N HIS A 107 -3.99 11.34 13.40
CA HIS A 107 -4.90 12.47 13.29
C HIS A 107 -4.20 13.75 12.83
N ARG A 108 -3.01 14.07 13.37
CA ARG A 108 -2.23 15.24 12.95
C ARG A 108 -1.76 15.11 11.49
N LEU A 109 -1.24 13.94 11.10
CA LEU A 109 -0.86 13.65 9.72
C LEU A 109 -2.06 13.75 8.76
N LYS A 110 -3.22 13.22 9.15
CA LYS A 110 -4.47 13.31 8.40
C LYS A 110 -4.93 14.75 8.21
N ALA A 111 -4.90 15.55 9.27
CA ALA A 111 -5.27 16.96 9.22
C ALA A 111 -4.31 17.73 8.32
N HIS A 112 -3.01 17.45 8.40
CA HIS A 112 -2.02 18.07 7.53
C HIS A 112 -2.16 17.62 6.08
N ALA A 113 -2.62 16.40 5.82
CA ALA A 113 -2.95 15.87 4.49
C ALA A 113 -4.36 16.27 3.99
N ALA A 114 -5.02 17.26 4.58
CA ALA A 114 -6.34 17.71 4.12
C ALA A 114 -6.33 18.07 2.62
N GLY A 115 -7.38 17.63 1.92
CA GLY A 115 -7.52 17.75 0.46
C GLY A 115 -6.88 16.59 -0.33
N LEU A 116 -6.09 15.73 0.30
CA LEU A 116 -5.56 14.50 -0.28
C LEU A 116 -6.38 13.29 0.19
N GLY A 117 -6.53 12.29 -0.68
CA GLY A 117 -7.07 11.00 -0.26
C GLY A 117 -6.11 10.30 0.71
N SER A 118 -6.62 9.33 1.49
CA SER A 118 -5.77 8.61 2.44
C SER A 118 -6.09 7.13 2.61
N THR A 119 -5.02 6.35 2.69
CA THR A 119 -5.04 4.93 3.05
C THR A 119 -4.33 4.73 4.39
N LEU A 120 -4.95 3.97 5.30
CA LEU A 120 -4.25 3.42 6.47
C LEU A 120 -3.48 2.17 6.03
N HIS A 121 -2.15 2.19 6.11
CA HIS A 121 -1.32 1.05 5.69
C HIS A 121 -1.30 -0.10 6.72
N ARG A 122 -0.42 -1.07 6.47
CA ARG A 122 -0.26 -2.32 7.23
C ARG A 122 0.20 -2.18 8.69
N ALA A 123 0.42 -0.98 9.22
CA ALA A 123 0.37 -0.76 10.68
C ALA A 123 -0.91 -1.33 11.31
N PHE A 124 -2.00 -1.37 10.55
CA PHE A 124 -3.23 -2.06 10.93
C PHE A 124 -3.01 -3.55 11.24
N ASP A 125 -2.12 -4.24 10.54
CA ASP A 125 -1.92 -5.69 10.74
C ASP A 125 -1.20 -6.02 12.07
N LEU A 126 -0.62 -5.00 12.75
CA LEU A 126 0.08 -5.17 14.02
C LEU A 126 -0.80 -4.91 15.25
N VAL A 127 -2.05 -4.47 15.04
CA VAL A 127 -2.93 -4.10 16.15
C VAL A 127 -3.39 -5.34 16.93
N PRO A 128 -3.52 -5.22 18.26
CA PRO A 128 -4.04 -6.33 19.08
C PRO A 128 -5.54 -6.58 18.85
N ASP A 129 -6.30 -5.54 18.45
CA ASP A 129 -7.73 -5.59 18.20
C ASP A 129 -8.09 -4.92 16.87
N ALA A 130 -8.33 -5.74 15.84
CA ALA A 130 -8.70 -5.27 14.51
C ALA A 130 -10.11 -4.64 14.47
N ASP A 131 -11.01 -5.05 15.37
CA ASP A 131 -12.36 -4.50 15.47
C ASP A 131 -12.35 -3.08 16.02
N GLN A 132 -11.47 -2.78 16.98
CA GLN A 132 -11.23 -1.44 17.48
C GLN A 132 -10.52 -0.57 16.44
N ALA A 133 -9.44 -1.09 15.83
CA ALA A 133 -8.67 -0.36 14.82
C ALA A 133 -9.50 0.02 13.59
N LEU A 134 -10.50 -0.79 13.22
CA LEU A 134 -11.45 -0.47 12.17
C LEU A 134 -12.27 0.78 12.50
N GLU A 135 -12.86 0.86 13.70
CA GLU A 135 -13.66 2.02 14.11
C GLU A 135 -12.79 3.28 14.21
N GLN A 136 -11.56 3.13 14.68
CA GLN A 136 -10.55 4.20 14.67
C GLN A 136 -10.24 4.71 13.26
N ALA A 137 -10.06 3.82 12.28
CA ALA A 137 -9.82 4.20 10.90
C ALA A 137 -11.03 4.93 10.27
N VAL A 138 -12.25 4.54 10.65
CA VAL A 138 -13.49 5.25 10.28
C VAL A 138 -13.55 6.64 10.91
N GLU A 139 -13.23 6.76 12.20
CA GLU A 139 -13.17 8.05 12.92
C GLU A 139 -12.15 9.02 12.28
N LEU A 140 -10.99 8.50 11.87
CA LEU A 140 -9.96 9.27 11.16
C LEU A 140 -10.37 9.73 9.76
N GLY A 141 -11.49 9.21 9.22
CA GLY A 141 -11.95 9.51 7.87
C GLY A 141 -11.02 8.95 6.78
N CYS A 142 -10.35 7.82 7.03
CA CYS A 142 -9.58 7.13 5.99
C CYS A 142 -10.52 6.59 4.91
N GLU A 143 -10.09 6.66 3.64
CA GLU A 143 -10.89 6.09 2.53
C GLU A 143 -10.83 4.57 2.54
N ARG A 144 -9.67 4.03 2.93
CA ARG A 144 -9.39 2.59 2.89
C ARG A 144 -8.35 2.15 3.92
N ILE A 145 -8.40 0.86 4.25
CA ILE A 145 -7.41 0.14 5.07
C ILE A 145 -6.73 -0.89 4.18
N LEU A 146 -5.39 -0.83 4.08
CA LEU A 146 -4.56 -1.88 3.49
C LEU A 146 -4.16 -2.89 4.58
N THR A 147 -4.61 -4.14 4.44
CA THR A 147 -4.44 -5.16 5.49
C THR A 147 -4.37 -6.57 4.91
N SER A 148 -3.63 -7.44 5.59
CA SER A 148 -3.62 -8.89 5.36
C SER A 148 -4.50 -9.66 6.35
N GLY A 149 -5.36 -8.96 7.10
CA GLY A 149 -6.21 -9.54 8.14
C GLY A 149 -5.44 -9.88 9.41
N CYS A 150 -4.43 -9.08 9.77
CA CYS A 150 -3.53 -9.33 10.92
C CYS A 150 -2.77 -10.67 10.83
N ALA A 151 -2.58 -11.19 9.61
CA ALA A 151 -1.80 -12.39 9.31
C ALA A 151 -0.61 -12.04 8.39
N LEU A 152 0.32 -12.97 8.16
CA LEU A 152 1.47 -12.70 7.28
C LEU A 152 1.04 -12.44 5.82
N LYS A 153 0.04 -13.17 5.33
CA LYS A 153 -0.55 -13.00 3.98
C LYS A 153 -2.06 -12.92 4.08
N ALA A 154 -2.70 -12.23 3.13
CA ALA A 154 -4.15 -12.09 3.11
C ALA A 154 -4.90 -13.43 3.05
N ALA A 155 -4.34 -14.43 2.37
CA ALA A 155 -4.93 -15.77 2.30
C ALA A 155 -5.01 -16.45 3.69
N ASP A 156 -4.05 -16.15 4.57
CA ASP A 156 -4.00 -16.70 5.93
C ASP A 156 -4.94 -15.92 6.88
N GLY A 157 -5.24 -14.65 6.57
CA GLY A 157 -6.08 -13.76 7.37
C GLY A 157 -7.52 -13.64 6.89
N LEU A 158 -8.02 -14.59 6.09
CA LEU A 158 -9.34 -14.51 5.44
C LEU A 158 -10.50 -14.30 6.41
N ASP A 159 -10.50 -14.97 7.57
CA ASP A 159 -11.59 -14.84 8.54
C ASP A 159 -11.64 -13.44 9.16
N THR A 160 -10.48 -12.87 9.49
CA THR A 160 -10.38 -11.47 9.91
C THR A 160 -10.83 -10.53 8.81
N LEU A 161 -10.36 -10.72 7.57
CA LEU A 161 -10.74 -9.88 6.42
C LEU A 161 -12.25 -9.91 6.18
N LYS A 162 -12.88 -11.08 6.24
CA LYS A 162 -14.34 -11.25 6.15
C LYS A 162 -15.06 -10.46 7.23
N ARG A 163 -14.65 -10.65 8.48
CA ARG A 163 -15.26 -10.01 9.65
C ARG A 163 -15.17 -8.48 9.56
N ILE A 164 -13.98 -7.93 9.30
CA ILE A 164 -13.81 -6.48 9.22
C ILE A 164 -14.48 -5.89 7.97
N SER A 165 -14.53 -6.61 6.85
CA SER A 165 -15.24 -6.15 5.64
C SER A 165 -16.74 -6.06 5.87
N ALA A 166 -17.32 -7.07 6.54
CA ALA A 166 -18.74 -7.05 6.92
C ALA A 166 -19.04 -5.91 7.91
N LYS A 167 -18.19 -5.74 8.94
CA LYS A 167 -18.35 -4.69 9.95
C LYS A 167 -18.11 -3.28 9.40
N ALA A 168 -17.22 -3.11 8.43
CA ALA A 168 -17.00 -1.83 7.76
C ALA A 168 -18.31 -1.33 7.12
N ALA A 169 -19.15 -2.24 6.61
CA ALA A 169 -20.49 -1.93 6.10
C ALA A 169 -20.52 -0.77 5.09
N GLY A 170 -19.46 -0.63 4.28
CA GLY A 170 -19.30 0.42 3.28
C GLY A 170 -18.85 1.79 3.81
N ARG A 171 -18.63 1.94 5.13
CA ARG A 171 -18.14 3.19 5.75
C ARG A 171 -16.68 3.48 5.40
N ILE A 172 -15.90 2.43 5.16
CA ILE A 172 -14.50 2.46 4.75
C ILE A 172 -14.22 1.25 3.85
N ALA A 173 -13.35 1.39 2.85
CA ALA A 173 -12.96 0.27 2.02
C ALA A 173 -11.92 -0.61 2.74
N ILE A 174 -12.13 -1.93 2.72
CA ILE A 174 -11.11 -2.91 3.13
C ILE A 174 -10.41 -3.39 1.87
N MET A 175 -9.09 -3.19 1.82
CA MET A 175 -8.24 -3.54 0.68
C MET A 175 -7.28 -4.65 1.09
N PRO A 176 -7.59 -5.93 0.77
CA PRO A 176 -6.67 -7.04 1.02
C PRO A 176 -5.32 -6.81 0.33
N GLY A 177 -4.24 -7.00 1.08
CA GLY A 177 -2.86 -6.90 0.64
C GLY A 177 -1.95 -7.95 1.27
N SER A 178 -0.68 -7.99 0.85
CA SER A 178 0.30 -9.04 1.17
C SER A 178 -0.02 -10.41 0.56
N GLY A 179 0.81 -10.82 -0.40
CA GLY A 179 0.71 -12.15 -1.02
C GLY A 179 -0.44 -12.33 -2.01
N ILE A 180 -1.10 -11.24 -2.43
CA ILE A 180 -2.12 -11.24 -3.48
C ILE A 180 -1.46 -11.59 -4.82
N ARG A 181 -2.00 -12.59 -5.52
CA ARG A 181 -1.51 -13.14 -6.79
C ARG A 181 -2.67 -13.51 -7.71
N PRO A 182 -2.44 -13.66 -9.02
CA PRO A 182 -3.51 -14.06 -9.96
C PRO A 182 -4.22 -15.36 -9.53
N ALA A 183 -3.47 -16.29 -8.93
CA ALA A 183 -3.99 -17.58 -8.51
C ALA A 183 -4.94 -17.53 -7.28
N ASN A 184 -4.85 -16.50 -6.42
CA ASN A 184 -5.61 -16.45 -5.16
C ASN A 184 -6.58 -15.26 -5.06
N VAL A 185 -6.41 -14.22 -5.89
CA VAL A 185 -7.23 -13.00 -5.81
C VAL A 185 -8.72 -13.30 -5.94
N GLY A 186 -9.11 -14.25 -6.78
CA GLY A 186 -10.51 -14.59 -6.98
C GLY A 186 -11.17 -15.19 -5.75
N GLU A 187 -10.46 -16.04 -5.02
CA GLU A 187 -10.94 -16.61 -3.75
C GLU A 187 -11.07 -15.52 -2.68
N ILE A 188 -10.03 -14.68 -2.54
CA ILE A 188 -10.01 -13.58 -1.57
C ILE A 188 -11.17 -12.62 -1.80
N LEU A 189 -11.43 -12.24 -3.06
CA LEU A 189 -12.54 -11.36 -3.43
C LEU A 189 -13.90 -11.99 -3.12
N ARG A 190 -14.12 -13.26 -3.49
CA ARG A 190 -15.38 -13.96 -3.18
C ARG A 190 -15.61 -14.11 -1.68
N ALA A 191 -14.55 -14.39 -0.94
CA ALA A 191 -14.57 -14.56 0.50
C ALA A 191 -14.93 -13.24 1.21
N THR A 192 -14.28 -12.15 0.85
CA THR A 192 -14.31 -10.89 1.60
C THR A 192 -15.34 -9.89 1.09
N GLY A 193 -15.74 -9.98 -0.18
CA GLY A 193 -16.55 -8.96 -0.85
C GLY A 193 -15.80 -7.64 -1.10
N ALA A 194 -14.47 -7.63 -0.95
CA ALA A 194 -13.65 -6.45 -1.16
C ALA A 194 -13.79 -5.91 -2.60
N ARG A 195 -13.74 -4.59 -2.74
CA ARG A 195 -13.84 -3.89 -4.03
C ARG A 195 -12.52 -3.28 -4.49
N GLU A 196 -11.49 -3.40 -3.67
CA GLU A 196 -10.14 -2.96 -3.93
C GLU A 196 -9.18 -4.07 -3.49
N VAL A 197 -8.12 -4.31 -4.24
CA VAL A 197 -7.04 -5.24 -3.85
C VAL A 197 -5.69 -4.62 -4.16
N HIS A 198 -4.71 -4.95 -3.34
CA HIS A 198 -3.35 -4.43 -3.43
C HIS A 198 -2.35 -5.56 -3.68
N GLY A 199 -1.48 -5.40 -4.68
CA GLY A 199 -0.41 -6.38 -4.94
C GLY A 199 0.81 -5.79 -5.64
N SER A 200 1.98 -6.39 -5.43
CA SER A 200 3.22 -5.96 -6.08
C SER A 200 3.25 -6.24 -7.59
N CYS A 201 2.46 -7.23 -8.03
CA CYS A 201 2.38 -7.69 -9.43
C CYS A 201 3.76 -7.83 -10.09
N SER A 202 4.69 -8.47 -9.37
CA SER A 202 6.11 -8.49 -9.71
C SER A 202 6.60 -9.89 -10.07
N SER A 203 7.64 -9.94 -10.89
CA SER A 203 8.38 -11.15 -11.26
C SER A 203 9.84 -11.04 -10.78
N PRO A 204 10.49 -12.17 -10.42
CA PRO A 204 11.89 -12.16 -10.04
C PRO A 204 12.78 -11.85 -11.25
N VAL A 205 13.82 -11.06 -11.02
CA VAL A 205 14.85 -10.66 -11.98
C VAL A 205 16.20 -10.87 -11.31
N GLU A 206 17.03 -11.73 -11.90
CA GLU A 206 18.40 -11.95 -11.44
C GLU A 206 19.28 -10.75 -11.82
N SER A 207 20.21 -10.40 -10.94
CA SER A 207 21.25 -9.41 -11.26
C SER A 207 22.17 -9.97 -12.35
N ALA A 208 22.48 -9.12 -13.33
CA ALA A 208 23.43 -9.44 -14.38
C ALA A 208 24.88 -9.07 -14.02
N ASP A 209 25.10 -8.37 -12.89
CA ASP A 209 26.43 -7.87 -12.48
C ASP A 209 26.87 -8.49 -11.13
N PRO A 210 27.68 -9.57 -11.18
CA PRO A 210 28.22 -10.21 -9.98
C PRO A 210 29.06 -9.27 -9.09
N ARG A 211 29.68 -8.23 -9.65
CA ARG A 211 30.45 -7.26 -8.87
C ARG A 211 29.53 -6.34 -8.10
N ALA A 212 28.47 -5.83 -8.73
CA ALA A 212 27.47 -5.02 -8.05
C ALA A 212 26.86 -5.77 -6.86
N VAL A 213 26.59 -7.08 -7.03
CA VAL A 213 26.15 -7.96 -5.93
C VAL A 213 27.21 -8.09 -4.84
N ALA A 214 28.47 -8.34 -5.20
CA ALA A 214 29.55 -8.49 -4.22
C ALA A 214 29.80 -7.23 -3.37
N PHE A 215 29.58 -6.04 -3.94
CA PHE A 215 29.66 -4.76 -3.23
C PHE A 215 28.37 -4.37 -2.49
N GLY A 216 27.28 -5.13 -2.64
CA GLY A 216 26.01 -4.88 -1.98
C GLY A 216 25.16 -3.78 -2.63
N PHE A 217 25.44 -3.37 -3.87
CA PHE A 217 24.62 -2.42 -4.61
C PHE A 217 23.38 -3.06 -5.23
N GLU A 218 23.42 -4.37 -5.46
CA GLU A 218 22.29 -5.15 -5.96
C GLU A 218 22.12 -6.43 -5.14
N ALA A 219 20.87 -6.86 -4.95
CA ALA A 219 20.61 -8.23 -4.51
C ALA A 219 20.79 -9.19 -5.68
N LYS A 220 21.17 -10.44 -5.40
CA LYS A 220 21.29 -11.50 -6.41
C LYS A 220 20.02 -11.66 -7.25
N SER A 221 18.86 -11.53 -6.61
CA SER A 221 17.54 -11.58 -7.24
C SER A 221 16.67 -10.49 -6.62
N THR A 222 15.96 -9.74 -7.47
CA THR A 222 15.01 -8.68 -7.05
C THR A 222 13.68 -8.90 -7.74
N ASN A 223 12.59 -8.47 -7.11
CA ASN A 223 11.28 -8.48 -7.76
C ASN A 223 11.06 -7.13 -8.45
N LYS A 224 10.67 -7.16 -9.73
CA LYS A 224 10.27 -5.96 -10.48
C LYS A 224 8.83 -6.09 -10.95
N THR A 225 8.07 -4.99 -10.89
CA THR A 225 6.70 -4.95 -11.41
C THR A 225 6.68 -5.39 -12.86
N ASP A 226 5.76 -6.29 -13.20
CA ASP A 226 5.68 -6.95 -14.49
C ASP A 226 4.28 -6.73 -15.09
N ALA A 227 4.23 -6.01 -16.22
CA ALA A 227 2.98 -5.69 -16.91
C ALA A 227 2.18 -6.95 -17.28
N ALA A 228 2.84 -8.08 -17.57
CA ALA A 228 2.15 -9.34 -17.83
C ALA A 228 1.47 -9.89 -16.57
N VAL A 229 2.10 -9.79 -15.41
CA VAL A 229 1.51 -10.21 -14.13
C VAL A 229 0.35 -9.30 -13.75
N VAL A 230 0.46 -7.99 -13.97
CA VAL A 230 -0.65 -7.04 -13.76
C VAL A 230 -1.84 -7.40 -14.67
N ARG A 231 -1.60 -7.70 -15.97
CA ARG A 231 -2.66 -8.18 -16.89
C ARG A 231 -3.30 -9.47 -16.43
N GLN A 232 -2.52 -10.41 -15.90
CA GLN A 232 -3.06 -11.66 -15.32
C GLN A 232 -3.91 -11.38 -14.09
N MET A 233 -3.47 -10.47 -13.21
CA MET A 233 -4.26 -10.02 -12.06
C MET A 233 -5.59 -9.42 -12.49
N ARG A 234 -5.58 -8.52 -13.49
CA ARG A 234 -6.79 -7.92 -14.04
C ARG A 234 -7.78 -8.95 -14.57
N ARG A 235 -7.31 -9.93 -15.36
CA ARG A 235 -8.16 -11.02 -15.85
C ARG A 235 -8.73 -11.88 -14.72
N ALA A 236 -7.91 -12.19 -13.71
CA ALA A 236 -8.34 -12.98 -12.56
C ALA A 236 -9.40 -12.24 -11.71
N ILE A 237 -9.27 -10.92 -11.60
CA ILE A 237 -10.25 -10.05 -10.94
C ILE A 237 -11.56 -10.00 -11.74
N GLU A 238 -11.48 -9.80 -13.06
CA GLU A 238 -12.64 -9.71 -13.94
C GLU A 238 -13.45 -11.00 -13.97
N ALA A 239 -12.80 -12.17 -13.83
CA ALA A 239 -13.46 -13.47 -13.74
C ALA A 239 -14.27 -13.70 -12.44
N VAL A 240 -14.20 -12.79 -11.46
CA VAL A 240 -15.02 -12.85 -10.24
C VAL A 240 -16.35 -12.11 -10.42
N GLY A 241 -16.41 -11.16 -11.35
CA GLY A 241 -17.55 -10.25 -11.56
C GLY A 241 -18.56 -10.75 -12.59
#